data_AF-A0A539E3R8-F1
#
_entry.id   AF-A0A539E3R8-F1
#
_cell.length_a   1.000
_cell.length_b   1.000
_cell.length_c   1.000
_cell.angle_alpha   90.00
_cell.angle_beta   90.00
_cell.angle_gamma   90.00
#
_symmetry.space_group_name_H-M   'P 1'
#
loop_
_entity.id
_entity.type
_entity.pdbx_description
1 polymer ?
#
loop_
_entity_poly.entity_id
_entity_poly.type
_entity_poly.pdbx_seq_one_letter_code
_entity_poly.pdbx_strand_id
1 'polypeptide(L)' 'MTQRPTVLVLGASGTLGQRIVRLFRKHLPVVNLIGGGRQVGFHQ' A
#
# COMPACT_ATOMS: atom_id res chain seq x y z
N MET A 1 10.77 21.35 -2.70
CA MET A 1 9.62 20.42 -2.74
C MET A 1 10.14 19.02 -2.44
N THR A 2 9.85 18.46 -1.27
CA THR A 2 10.26 17.09 -0.93
C THR A 2 9.31 16.12 -1.62
N GLN A 3 9.76 15.46 -2.69
CA GLN A 3 8.98 14.43 -3.37
C GLN A 3 8.75 13.26 -2.42
N ARG A 4 7.48 12.86 -2.27
CA ARG A 4 7.09 11.71 -1.44
C ARG A 4 7.22 10.44 -2.29
N PRO A 5 7.96 9.42 -1.83
CA PRO A 5 8.06 8.16 -2.56
C PRO A 5 6.69 7.47 -2.62
N THR A 6 6.32 6.99 -3.80
CA THR A 6 5.07 6.26 -4.05
C THR A 6 5.39 4.82 -4.42
N VAL A 7 4.68 3.85 -3.82
CA VAL A 7 4.93 2.42 -3.98
C VAL A 7 3.64 1.71 -4.39
N LEU A 8 3.67 1.02 -5.54
CA LEU A 8 2.59 0.17 -6.05
C LEU A 8 2.82 -1.27 -5.58
N VAL A 9 1.80 -1.91 -4.97
CA VAL A 9 1.88 -3.31 -4.54
C VAL A 9 0.79 -4.11 -5.27
N LEU A 10 1.19 -4.89 -6.27
CA LEU A 10 0.29 -5.84 -6.95
C LEU A 10 0.06 -7.06 -6.05
N GLY A 11 -1.18 -7.58 -6.01
CA GLY A 11 -1.52 -8.69 -5.11
C GLY A 11 -1.56 -8.34 -3.62
N ALA A 12 -1.80 -7.07 -3.27
CA ALA A 12 -1.88 -6.60 -1.89
C ALA A 12 -2.96 -7.32 -1.02
N SER A 13 -3.93 -7.98 -1.66
CA SER A 13 -4.95 -8.78 -0.99
C SER A 13 -4.42 -10.09 -0.39
N GLY A 14 -3.33 -10.63 -0.93
CA GLY A 14 -2.69 -11.84 -0.42
C GLY A 14 -1.92 -11.61 0.89
N THR A 15 -1.70 -12.66 1.66
CA THR A 15 -1.02 -12.61 2.98
C THR A 15 0.36 -11.94 2.90
N LEU A 16 1.12 -12.23 1.84
CA LEU A 16 2.43 -11.62 1.60
C LEU A 16 2.30 -10.14 1.23
N GLY A 17 1.36 -9.79 0.35
CA GLY A 17 1.07 -8.41 -0.05
C GLY A 17 0.68 -7.53 1.15
N GLN A 18 -0.15 -8.04 2.05
CA GLN A 18 -0.50 -7.34 3.29
C GLN A 18 0.70 -7.12 4.22
N ARG A 19 1.62 -8.09 4.33
CA ARG A 19 2.84 -7.95 5.14
C ARG A 19 3.76 -6.87 4.56
N ILE A 20 3.90 -6.82 3.25
CA ILE A 20 4.68 -5.79 2.54
C ILE A 20 4.09 -4.41 2.79
N VAL A 21 2.77 -4.25 2.64
CA VAL A 21 2.05 -3.01 2.95
C VAL A 21 2.30 -2.54 4.39
N ARG A 22 2.20 -3.44 5.37
CA ARG A 22 2.46 -3.11 6.78
C ARG A 22 3.91 -2.68 7.02
N LEU A 23 4.87 -3.31 6.36
CA LEU A 23 6.28 -2.92 6.47
C LEU A 23 6.51 -1.51 5.91
N PHE A 24 6.00 -1.22 4.71
CA PHE A 24 6.18 0.09 4.10
C PHE A 24 5.52 1.21 4.91
N ARG A 25 4.32 1.00 5.46
CA ARG A 25 3.66 1.98 6.34
C ARG A 25 4.46 2.31 7.61
N LYS A 26 5.28 1.38 8.11
CA LYS A 26 6.12 1.61 9.31
C LYS A 26 7.35 2.45 9.03
N HIS A 27 7.91 2.38 7.83
CA HIS A 27 9.18 3.03 7.50
C HIS A 27 9.02 4.26 6.61
N LEU A 28 7.89 4.38 5.94
CA LEU A 28 7.57 5.51 5.10
C LEU A 28 6.20 6.07 5.56
N PRO A 29 6.20 7.09 6.43
CA PRO A 29 4.96 7.61 7.03
C PRO A 29 3.99 8.24 6.01
N VAL A 30 4.42 8.42 4.75
CA VAL A 30 3.61 9.03 3.69
C VAL A 30 3.71 8.27 2.36
N VAL A 31 3.33 6.99 2.36
CA VAL A 31 3.23 6.18 1.13
C VAL A 31 1.79 6.11 0.66
N ASN A 32 1.58 6.46 -0.61
CA ASN A 32 0.35 6.12 -1.31
C ASN A 32 0.48 4.66 -1.78
N LEU A 33 -0.29 3.76 -1.15
CA LEU A 33 -0.30 2.35 -1.50
C LEU A 33 -1.49 2.07 -2.41
N ILE A 34 -1.21 1.52 -3.59
CA ILE A 34 -2.23 1.08 -4.55
C ILE A 34 -2.19 -0.45 -4.55
N GLY A 35 -3.29 -1.07 -4.12
CA GLY A 35 -3.44 -2.52 -4.10
C GLY A 35 -4.07 -3.02 -5.40
N GLY A 36 -3.30 -3.73 -6.23
CA GLY A 36 -3.74 -4.25 -7.53
C GLY A 36 -4.57 -5.53 -7.44
N GLY A 37 -5.68 -5.53 -6.70
CA GLY A 37 -6.58 -6.68 -6.60
C GLY A 37 -7.91 -6.29 -5.98
N ARG A 38 -8.88 -5.94 -6.84
CA ARG A 38 -10.18 -5.32 -6.49
C ARG A 38 -10.04 -4.08 -5.60
N GLN A 39 -10.45 -2.94 -6.14
CA GLN A 39 -10.70 -1.74 -5.37
C GLN A 39 -11.70 -2.06 -4.24
N VAL A 40 -11.20 -2.38 -3.05
CA VAL A 40 -12.01 -2.33 -1.82
C VAL A 40 -12.20 -0.85 -1.54
N GLY A 41 -13.31 -0.32 -2.05
CA GLY A 41 -13.84 0.94 -1.55
C GLY A 41 -13.99 0.80 -0.04
N PHE A 42 -13.42 1.74 0.71
CA PHE A 42 -13.81 1.93 2.10
C PHE A 42 -15.23 2.51 2.08
N HIS A 43 -16.21 1.65 1.89
CA HIS A 43 -17.61 1.92 2.19
C HIS A 43 -18.05 0.85 3.19
N GLN A 44 -18.02 1.28 4.46
CA GLN A 44 -18.46 0.59 5.68
C GLN A 44 -17.56 -0.54 6.18
#